data_AF-E8WKD1-F1
#
_entry.id   AF-E8WKD1-F1
#
_cell.length_a   1.000
_cell.length_b   1.000
_cell.length_c   1.000
_cell.angle_alpha   90.00
_cell.angle_beta   90.00
_cell.angle_gamma   90.00
#
_symmetry.space_group_name_H-M   'P 1'
#
loop_
_entity.id
_entity.type
_entity.pdbx_description
1 polymer ?
#
loop_
_entity_poly.entity_id
_entity_poly.type
_entity_poly.pdbx_seq_one_letter_code
_entity_poly.pdbx_strand_id
1 'polypeptide(L)'
;MQPSATRKKSDKPAADDRITARIPRANRVILERAAAIYGATLNQFIVQSALDRAGEILRQEEALHLSERDARAFLDALDNPPPPADALVQALQAHGTLVKC
;
A
#
# COMPACT_ATOMS: atom_id res chain seq x y z
N MET A 1 29.14 -34.18 12.72
CA MET A 1 28.78 -34.22 11.29
C MET A 1 27.37 -33.67 11.14
N GLN A 2 27.22 -32.42 10.73
CA GLN A 2 25.92 -31.89 10.28
C GLN A 2 25.75 -32.22 8.80
N PRO A 3 24.53 -32.42 8.30
CA PRO A 3 24.24 -32.11 6.91
C PRO A 3 23.20 -31.01 6.79
N SER A 4 23.61 -30.02 6.00
CA SER A 4 22.82 -29.46 4.89
C SER A 4 21.76 -28.42 5.23
N ALA A 5 22.22 -27.18 5.17
CA ALA A 5 21.43 -26.00 4.82
C ALA A 5 20.48 -26.29 3.65
N THR A 6 19.18 -26.14 3.88
CA THR A 6 18.17 -26.17 2.83
C THR A 6 18.07 -24.79 2.18
N ARG A 7 18.31 -24.81 0.87
CA ARG A 7 18.37 -23.69 -0.07
C ARG A 7 17.15 -22.77 0.01
N LYS A 8 17.47 -21.47 0.11
CA LYS A 8 16.85 -20.30 -0.51
C LYS A 8 15.78 -20.66 -1.57
N LYS A 9 14.49 -20.43 -1.26
CA LYS A 9 13.43 -20.46 -2.28
C LYS A 9 13.66 -19.31 -3.25
N SER A 10 13.76 -19.68 -4.51
CA SER A 10 14.07 -18.84 -5.67
C SER A 10 13.00 -17.77 -5.90
N ASP A 11 13.48 -16.54 -6.10
CA ASP A 11 12.80 -15.47 -6.82
C ASP A 11 12.35 -16.00 -8.19
N LYS A 12 11.07 -16.32 -8.31
CA LYS A 12 10.44 -16.65 -9.60
C LYS A 12 9.80 -15.36 -10.10
N PRO A 13 9.95 -14.97 -11.38
CA PRO A 13 9.18 -13.85 -11.90
C PRO A 13 7.71 -14.18 -11.66
N ALA A 14 6.99 -13.25 -11.04
CA ALA A 14 5.63 -13.46 -10.55
C ALA A 14 4.79 -14.15 -11.64
N ALA A 15 4.24 -15.31 -11.29
CA ALA A 15 3.36 -16.03 -12.19
C ALA A 15 2.17 -15.14 -12.55
N ASP A 16 1.79 -15.12 -13.82
CA ASP A 16 0.58 -14.45 -14.28
C ASP A 16 -0.63 -14.98 -13.50
N ASP A 17 -1.26 -14.12 -12.71
CA ASP A 17 -2.42 -14.47 -11.87
C ASP A 17 -3.72 -14.01 -12.55
N ARG A 18 -4.73 -14.88 -12.54
CA ARG A 18 -5.93 -14.70 -13.38
C ARG A 18 -7.11 -14.19 -12.58
N ILE A 19 -7.53 -12.96 -12.87
CA ILE A 19 -8.76 -12.37 -12.33
C ILE A 19 -9.97 -12.90 -13.12
N THR A 20 -10.92 -13.54 -12.43
CA THR A 20 -12.17 -14.04 -13.02
C THR A 20 -13.38 -13.42 -12.32
N ALA A 21 -14.25 -12.75 -13.07
CA ALA A 21 -15.47 -12.14 -12.53
C ALA A 21 -16.68 -12.48 -13.41
N ARG A 22 -17.84 -12.69 -12.77
CA ARG A 22 -19.13 -12.87 -13.46
C ARG A 22 -19.90 -11.55 -13.41
N ILE A 23 -20.41 -11.11 -14.55
CA ILE A 23 -21.22 -9.90 -14.66
C ILE A 23 -22.48 -10.15 -15.48
N PRO A 24 -23.60 -9.46 -15.19
CA PRO A 24 -24.76 -9.47 -16.05
C PRO A 24 -24.42 -8.96 -17.46
N ARG A 25 -25.14 -9.46 -18.46
CA ARG A 25 -24.95 -9.06 -19.87
C ARG A 25 -25.12 -7.54 -20.07
N ALA A 26 -26.07 -6.92 -19.36
CA ALA A 26 -26.27 -5.47 -19.42
C ALA A 26 -25.01 -4.68 -19.03
N ASN A 27 -24.33 -5.08 -17.95
CA ASN A 27 -23.11 -4.43 -17.48
C ASN A 27 -21.96 -4.64 -18.47
N ARG A 28 -21.88 -5.83 -19.08
CA ARG A 28 -20.88 -6.12 -20.12
C ARG A 28 -20.99 -5.15 -21.30
N VAL A 29 -22.20 -4.89 -21.79
CA VAL A 29 -22.43 -3.97 -22.92
C VAL A 29 -21.96 -2.55 -22.58
N ILE A 30 -22.20 -2.09 -21.35
CA ILE A 30 -21.75 -0.77 -20.89
C ILE A 30 -20.22 -0.71 -20.87
N LEU A 31 -19.56 -1.73 -20.33
CA LEU A 31 -18.10 -1.81 -20.26
C LEU A 31 -17.47 -1.90 -21.67
N GLU A 32 -18.08 -2.64 -22.59
CA GLU A 32 -17.62 -2.72 -23.99
C GLU A 32 -17.70 -1.35 -24.67
N ARG A 33 -18.80 -0.61 -24.46
CA ARG A 33 -18.95 0.75 -24.98
C ARG A 33 -17.92 1.71 -24.38
N ALA A 34 -17.67 1.63 -23.07
CA ALA A 34 -16.66 2.45 -22.40
C ALA A 34 -15.24 2.13 -22.92
N ALA A 35 -14.91 0.84 -23.06
CA ALA A 35 -13.63 0.40 -23.61
C ALA A 35 -13.43 0.88 -25.06
N ALA A 36 -14.48 0.85 -25.89
CA ALA A 36 -14.44 1.35 -27.25
C ALA A 36 -14.16 2.87 -27.32
N ILE A 37 -14.76 3.66 -26.43
CA ILE A 37 -14.50 5.11 -26.33
C ILE A 37 -13.06 5.37 -25.84
N TYR A 38 -12.60 4.58 -24.88
CA TYR A 38 -11.24 4.66 -24.33
C TYR A 38 -10.17 4.20 -25.33
N GLY A 39 -10.54 3.46 -26.38
CA GLY A 39 -9.61 2.94 -27.39
C GLY A 39 -8.84 1.69 -26.92
N ALA A 40 -9.40 0.90 -26.00
CA ALA A 40 -8.79 -0.33 -25.50
C ALA A 40 -9.72 -1.54 -25.65
N THR A 41 -9.14 -2.75 -25.56
CA THR A 41 -9.96 -3.97 -25.42
C THR A 41 -10.67 -3.99 -24.07
N LEU A 42 -11.78 -4.73 -23.97
CA LEU A 42 -12.54 -4.86 -22.73
C LEU A 42 -11.67 -5.31 -21.54
N ASN A 43 -10.79 -6.29 -21.74
CA ASN A 43 -9.92 -6.78 -20.67
C ASN A 43 -8.92 -5.73 -20.22
N GLN A 44 -8.28 -5.03 -21.16
CA GLN A 44 -7.35 -3.93 -20.82
C GLN A 44 -8.08 -2.83 -20.05
N PHE A 45 -9.26 -2.42 -20.53
CA PHE A 45 -10.06 -1.40 -19.86
C PHE A 45 -10.42 -1.79 -18.43
N ILE A 46 -10.85 -3.04 -18.20
CA ILE A 46 -11.19 -3.54 -16.86
C ILE A 46 -9.98 -3.52 -15.94
N VAL A 47 -8.84 -4.04 -16.40
CA VAL A 47 -7.61 -4.10 -15.60
C VAL A 47 -7.13 -2.70 -15.24
N GLN A 48 -7.05 -1.78 -16.21
CA GLN A 48 -6.63 -0.40 -15.96
C GLN A 48 -7.59 0.31 -15.00
N SER A 49 -8.90 0.23 -15.24
CA SER A 49 -9.90 0.86 -14.37
C SER A 49 -9.84 0.32 -12.93
N ALA A 50 -9.58 -0.99 -12.76
CA ALA A 50 -9.43 -1.59 -11.45
C ALA A 50 -8.17 -1.11 -10.74
N LEU A 51 -7.04 -0.99 -11.46
CA LEU A 51 -5.79 -0.48 -10.91
C LEU A 51 -5.89 1.00 -10.53
N ASP A 52 -6.51 1.82 -11.38
CA ASP A 52 -6.73 3.24 -11.10
C ASP A 52 -7.55 3.42 -9.81
N ARG A 53 -8.67 2.68 -9.72
CA ARG A 53 -9.52 2.74 -8.54
C ARG A 53 -8.83 2.20 -7.28
N ALA A 54 -8.05 1.13 -7.40
CA ALA A 54 -7.26 0.61 -6.29
C ALA A 54 -6.23 1.64 -5.81
N GLY A 55 -5.53 2.31 -6.74
CA GLY A 55 -4.56 3.36 -6.43
C GLY A 55 -5.19 4.60 -5.78
N GLU A 56 -6.43 4.95 -6.12
CA GLU A 56 -7.17 5.99 -5.39
C GLU A 56 -7.47 5.57 -3.96
N ILE A 57 -7.99 4.36 -3.75
CA ILE A 57 -8.35 3.86 -2.41
C ILE A 57 -7.10 3.78 -1.52
N LEU A 58 -6.01 3.23 -2.03
CA LEU A 58 -4.75 3.13 -1.29
C LEU A 58 -4.22 4.52 -0.92
N ARG A 59 -4.23 5.48 -1.85
CA ARG A 59 -3.81 6.85 -1.55
C ARG A 59 -4.71 7.51 -0.51
N GLN A 60 -6.01 7.24 -0.52
CA GLN A 60 -6.95 7.78 0.47
C GLN A 60 -6.70 7.23 1.88
N GLU A 61 -6.36 5.94 2.00
CA GLU A 61 -6.06 5.30 3.28
C GLU A 61 -4.66 5.64 3.80
N GLU A 62 -3.66 5.73 2.91
CA GLU A 62 -2.27 6.05 3.27
C GLU A 62 -2.04 7.54 3.49
N ALA A 63 -2.93 8.40 2.98
CA ALA A 63 -2.87 9.82 3.27
C ALA A 63 -3.27 10.08 4.73
N LEU A 64 -2.29 10.50 5.55
CA LEU A 64 -2.57 11.12 6.84
C LEU A 64 -3.30 12.44 6.59
N HIS A 65 -4.63 12.39 6.60
CA HIS A 65 -5.48 13.56 6.59
C HIS A 65 -5.38 14.26 7.95
N LEU A 66 -4.35 15.10 8.09
CA LEU A 66 -4.22 15.99 9.24
C LEU A 66 -5.23 17.13 9.09
N SER A 67 -5.96 17.43 10.17
CA SER A 67 -6.72 18.70 10.22
C SER A 67 -5.75 19.88 10.08
N GLU A 68 -6.20 21.07 9.67
CA GLU A 68 -5.31 22.24 9.58
C GLU A 68 -4.53 22.49 10.88
N ARG A 69 -5.18 22.23 12.03
CA ARG A 69 -4.54 22.35 13.34
C ARG A 69 -3.43 21.33 13.53
N ASP A 70 -3.68 20.07 13.17
CA ASP A 70 -2.71 18.98 13.35
C ASP A 70 -1.56 19.11 12.34
N ALA A 71 -1.84 19.57 11.12
CA ALA A 71 -0.84 19.87 10.11
C ALA A 71 0.09 20.98 10.59
N ARG A 72 -0.46 22.05 11.19
CA ARG A 72 0.34 23.14 11.74
C ARG A 72 1.18 22.69 12.93
N ALA A 73 0.59 21.94 13.86
CA ALA A 73 1.33 21.37 14.99
C ALA A 73 2.45 20.42 14.53
N PHE A 74 2.20 19.63 13.47
CA PHE A 74 3.20 18.74 12.88
C PHE A 74 4.35 19.53 12.23
N LEU A 75 4.03 20.54 11.41
CA LEU A 75 5.04 21.41 10.79
C LEU A 75 5.85 22.18 11.84
N ASP A 76 5.17 22.76 12.84
CA ASP A 76 5.84 23.47 13.95
C ASP A 76 6.80 22.54 14.70
N ALA A 77 6.44 21.26 14.88
CA ALA A 77 7.31 20.25 15.51
C ALA A 77 8.48 19.79 14.61
N LEU A 78 8.37 19.91 13.28
CA LEU A 78 9.49 19.66 12.36
C LEU A 78 10.48 20.83 12.37
N ASP A 79 9.97 22.07 12.35
CA ASP A 79 10.80 23.28 12.36
C ASP A 79 11.44 23.53 13.73
N ASN A 80 10.70 23.20 14.80
CA ASN A 80 11.14 23.37 16.19
C ASN A 80 10.94 22.04 16.94
N PRO A 81 11.89 21.09 16.81
CA PRO A 81 11.75 19.79 17.46
C PRO A 81 11.71 19.98 18.99
N PRO A 82 10.62 19.55 19.66
CA PRO A 82 10.52 19.67 21.10
C PRO A 82 11.50 18.70 21.77
N PRO A 83 11.95 18.99 23.01
CA PRO A 83 12.77 18.05 23.76
C PRO A 83 12.00 16.73 23.98
N PRO A 84 12.70 15.58 23.93
CA PRO A 84 12.08 14.27 24.10
C PRO A 84 11.42 14.18 25.48
N ALA A 85 10.19 13.67 25.53
CA ALA A 85 9.48 13.45 26.78
C ALA A 85 10.20 12.39 27.65
N ASP A 86 10.16 12.54 28.97
CA ASP A 86 10.82 11.62 29.91
C ASP A 86 10.40 10.16 29.70
N ALA A 87 9.12 9.93 29.35
CA ALA A 87 8.60 8.60 29.03
C ALA A 87 9.26 7.99 27.78
N LEU A 88 9.60 8.79 26.78
CA LEU A 88 10.30 8.35 25.57
C LEU A 88 11.74 7.96 25.90
N VAL A 89 12.41 8.74 26.76
CA VAL A 89 13.78 8.45 27.22
C VAL A 89 13.81 7.11 27.99
N GLN A 90 12.86 6.91 28.90
CA GLN A 90 12.73 5.64 29.64
C GLN A 90 12.45 4.45 28.72
N ALA A 91 11.55 4.61 27.72
CA ALA A 91 11.25 3.57 26.75
C ALA A 91 12.48 3.20 25.89
N LEU A 92 13.29 4.19 25.49
CA LEU A 92 14.51 3.96 24.73
C LEU A 92 15.56 3.19 25.55
N GLN A 93 15.71 3.52 26.84
CA GLN A 93 16.59 2.81 27.77
C GLN A 93 16.15 1.34 27.96
N ALA A 94 14.84 1.12 28.14
CA ALA A 94 14.27 -0.23 28.24
C ALA A 94 14.50 -1.04 26.95
N HIS A 95 14.28 -0.44 25.78
CA HIS A 95 14.53 -1.07 24.48
C HIS A 95 16.00 -1.48 24.30
N GLY A 96 16.95 -0.60 24.68
CA GLY A 96 18.38 -0.90 24.64
C GLY A 96 18.82 -2.07 25.53
N THR A 97 18.01 -2.39 26.54
CA THR A 97 18.23 -3.53 27.45
C THR A 97 17.62 -4.82 26.88
N LEU A 98 16.49 -4.72 26.18
CA LEU A 98 15.75 -5.85 25.59
C LEU A 98 16.35 -6.36 24.27
N VAL A 99 16.99 -5.50 23.48
CA VAL A 99 17.54 -5.86 22.16
C VAL A 99 19.01 -6.31 22.22
N LYS A 100 19.69 -6.12 23.36
CA LYS A 100 21.10 -6.54 23.57
C LYS A 100 21.26 -7.98 24.11
N CYS A 101 20.25 -8.84 23.95
CA CYS A 101 20.36 -10.27 24.27
C CYS A 101 21.01 -11.05 23.12
#